data_AF-A0A259DN59-F1
#
_entry.id   AF-A0A259DN59-F1
#
_cell.length_a   1.000
_cell.length_b   1.000
_cell.length_c   1.000
_cell.angle_alpha   90.00
_cell.angle_beta   90.00
_cell.angle_gamma   90.00
#
_symmetry.space_group_name_H-M   'P 1'
#
loop_
_entity.id
_entity.type
_entity.pdbx_description
1 polymer ?
#
loop_
_entity_poly.entity_id
_entity_poly.type
_entity_poly.pdbx_seq_one_letter_code
_entity_poly.pdbx_strand_id
1 'polypeptide(L)'
;MAPLSSGNWNNSSNAGGWYLNLNNNRTNSNNNIGFRSDSDSPRTRKLDGGTKGGVFLQAIAKSVWHHISSRLAKSFLESQVVIL
;
A
#
# COMPACT_ATOMS: atom_id res chain seq x y z
N MET A 1 12.59 -3.48 26.75
CA MET A 1 11.20 -3.75 26.29
C MET A 1 10.96 -3.00 24.99
N ALA A 2 10.39 -3.66 23.98
CA ALA A 2 10.03 -3.05 22.70
C ALA A 2 8.49 -3.01 22.55
N PRO A 3 7.89 -1.85 22.23
CA PRO A 3 6.44 -1.74 22.07
C PRO A 3 5.97 -2.34 20.75
N LEU A 4 4.97 -3.21 20.82
CA LEU A 4 4.33 -3.85 19.68
C LEU A 4 2.84 -3.50 19.69
N SER A 5 2.34 -2.88 18.62
CA SER A 5 0.94 -2.45 18.51
C SER A 5 0.11 -3.37 17.60
N SER A 6 -1.21 -3.24 17.67
CA SER A 6 -2.21 -3.88 16.78
C SER A 6 -2.43 -5.39 16.94
N GLY A 7 -1.42 -6.14 17.41
CA GLY A 7 -1.49 -7.60 17.57
C GLY A 7 -1.19 -8.34 16.26
N ASN A 8 -1.11 -9.67 16.34
CA ASN A 8 -0.83 -10.55 15.21
C ASN A 8 -1.97 -11.57 14.99
N TRP A 9 -1.88 -12.38 13.92
CA TRP A 9 -2.92 -13.31 13.49
C TRP A 9 -3.36 -14.34 14.55
N ASN A 10 -2.50 -14.65 15.53
CA ASN A 10 -2.82 -15.58 16.62
C ASN A 10 -3.50 -14.91 17.83
N ASN A 11 -3.72 -13.60 17.81
CA ASN A 11 -4.26 -12.87 18.96
C ASN A 11 -5.80 -12.78 19.00
N SER A 12 -6.52 -13.27 17.98
CA SER A 12 -7.99 -13.31 17.96
C SER A 12 -8.63 -11.97 18.40
N SER A 13 -9.57 -11.99 19.34
CA SER A 13 -10.26 -10.81 19.88
C SER A 13 -9.37 -9.83 20.64
N ASN A 14 -8.12 -10.19 20.97
CA ASN A 14 -7.18 -9.27 21.61
C ASN A 14 -6.52 -8.33 20.60
N ALA A 15 -6.53 -8.65 19.30
CA ALA A 15 -5.98 -7.77 18.27
C ALA A 15 -6.89 -6.54 18.07
N GLY A 16 -6.30 -5.39 17.73
CA GLY A 16 -7.03 -4.14 17.51
C GLY A 16 -6.14 -2.91 17.66
N GLY A 17 -6.64 -1.74 17.21
CA GLY A 17 -5.83 -0.51 17.13
C GLY A 17 -5.23 -0.04 18.47
N TRP A 18 -5.82 -0.45 19.59
CA TRP A 18 -5.36 -0.10 20.94
C TRP A 18 -4.62 -1.23 21.66
N TYR A 19 -4.38 -2.36 21.00
CA TYR A 19 -3.61 -3.46 21.58
C TYR A 19 -2.13 -3.06 21.67
N LEU A 20 -1.54 -3.21 22.86
CA LEU A 20 -0.14 -2.96 23.14
C LEU A 20 0.47 -4.18 23.86
N ASN A 21 1.51 -4.75 23.27
CA ASN A 21 2.29 -5.84 23.85
C ASN A 21 3.71 -5.37 24.16
N LEU A 22 4.13 -5.54 25.43
CA LEU A 22 5.43 -5.12 25.96
C LEU A 22 6.31 -6.30 26.42
N ASN A 23 5.94 -7.54 26.07
CA ASN A 23 6.59 -8.76 26.56
C ASN A 23 7.87 -9.14 25.76
N ASN A 24 8.27 -8.34 24.78
CA ASN A 24 9.46 -8.62 23.98
C ASN A 24 10.63 -7.69 24.36
N ASN A 25 11.84 -8.25 24.44
CA ASN A 25 13.06 -7.44 24.39
C ASN A 25 13.33 -6.96 22.96
N ARG A 26 14.10 -5.88 22.77
CA ARG A 26 14.42 -5.31 21.45
C ARG A 26 15.11 -6.32 20.52
N THR A 27 15.87 -7.26 21.07
CA THR A 27 16.63 -8.27 20.33
C THR A 27 15.81 -9.50 19.94
N ASN A 28 14.58 -9.66 20.45
CA ASN A 28 13.75 -10.81 20.09
C ASN A 28 13.32 -10.73 18.63
N SER A 29 13.49 -11.84 17.93
CA SER A 29 13.00 -12.03 16.57
C SER A 29 11.92 -13.10 16.58
N ASN A 30 10.72 -12.73 16.13
CA ASN A 30 9.58 -13.62 16.05
C ASN A 30 9.05 -13.60 14.61
N ASN A 31 8.56 -14.74 14.12
CA ASN A 31 7.99 -14.87 12.77
C ASN A 31 6.63 -14.15 12.58
N ASN A 32 6.06 -13.62 13.66
CA ASN A 32 4.76 -12.95 13.68
C ASN A 32 4.84 -11.47 14.04
N ILE A 33 6.05 -10.89 14.05
CA ILE A 33 6.31 -9.48 14.33
C ILE A 33 6.97 -8.83 13.11
N GLY A 34 6.47 -7.65 12.73
CA GLY A 34 7.01 -6.83 11.65
C GLY A 34 6.79 -5.34 11.91
N PHE A 35 7.07 -4.51 10.91
CA PHE A 35 6.88 -3.06 11.00
C PHE A 35 5.99 -2.54 9.86
N ARG A 36 5.37 -1.39 10.11
CA ARG A 36 4.69 -0.59 9.08
C ARG A 36 5.35 0.78 9.08
N SER A 37 5.87 1.18 7.92
CA SER A 37 6.42 2.53 7.76
C SER A 37 5.27 3.53 7.79
N ASP A 38 5.51 4.66 8.45
CA ASP A 38 4.66 5.83 8.36
C ASP A 38 5.51 7.01 7.90
N SER A 39 4.92 7.90 7.12
CA SER A 39 5.53 9.14 6.69
C SER A 39 4.49 10.22 6.81
N ASP A 40 4.82 11.30 7.51
CA ASP A 40 4.05 12.52 7.34
C ASP A 40 4.16 12.93 5.86
N SER A 41 3.06 13.46 5.31
CA SER A 41 3.15 14.13 4.02
C SER A 41 4.12 15.29 4.21
N PRO A 42 5.16 15.43 3.38
CA PRO A 42 6.11 16.52 3.58
C PRO A 42 5.33 17.84 3.59
N ARG A 43 5.47 18.63 4.66
CA ARG A 43 4.89 19.99 4.77
C ARG A 43 5.59 20.99 3.84
N THR A 44 6.11 20.50 2.73
CA THR A 44 6.73 21.28 1.66
C THR A 44 5.63 21.68 0.68
N ARG A 45 5.85 22.72 -0.13
CA ARG A 45 4.89 23.09 -1.19
C ARG A 45 4.63 21.85 -2.05
N LYS A 46 3.40 21.65 -2.56
CA LYS A 46 2.99 20.48 -3.39
C LYS A 46 3.99 20.12 -4.50
N LEU A 47 4.76 21.09 -4.98
CA LEU A 47 5.83 20.95 -5.97
C LEU A 47 7.00 20.07 -5.48
N ASP A 48 7.31 20.07 -4.18
CA ASP A 48 8.49 19.42 -3.61
C ASP A 48 8.21 18.01 -3.05
N GLY A 49 6.93 17.69 -2.83
CA GLY A 49 6.46 16.43 -2.26
C GLY A 49 6.08 15.35 -3.28
N GLY A 50 5.99 15.71 -4.57
CA GLY A 50 5.41 14.85 -5.61
C GLY A 50 6.35 13.84 -6.27
N THR A 51 7.65 13.85 -6.01
CA THR A 51 8.60 13.06 -6.87
C THR A 51 9.67 12.30 -6.09
N LYS A 52 9.68 12.34 -4.75
CA LYS A 52 10.69 11.65 -3.93
C LYS A 52 10.29 10.23 -3.50
N GLY A 53 9.17 9.70 -4.02
CA GLY A 53 8.71 8.33 -3.77
C GLY A 53 9.25 7.25 -4.73
N GLY A 54 10.10 7.63 -5.69
CA GLY A 54 10.61 6.72 -6.72
C GLY A 54 11.77 5.81 -6.32
N VAL A 55 12.26 5.90 -5.07
CA VAL A 55 13.47 5.17 -4.65
C VAL A 55 13.29 3.64 -4.61
N PHE A 56 12.04 3.17 -4.54
CA PHE A 56 11.67 1.75 -4.63
C PHE A 56 10.98 1.37 -5.96
N LEU A 57 10.88 2.30 -6.91
CA LEU A 57 10.57 1.95 -8.30
C LEU A 57 11.86 1.42 -8.93
N GLN A 58 12.26 0.23 -8.51
CA GLN A 58 13.11 -0.60 -9.35
C GLN A 58 12.35 -0.75 -10.68
N ALA A 59 12.86 -0.08 -11.71
CA ALA A 59 12.47 -0.34 -13.08
C ALA A 59 12.45 -1.87 -13.26
N ILE A 60 11.30 -2.41 -13.68
CA ILE A 60 10.99 -3.84 -13.80
C ILE A 60 10.43 -4.49 -12.51
N ALA A 61 9.39 -3.90 -11.92
CA ALA A 61 8.29 -4.76 -11.45
C ALA A 61 7.58 -5.26 -12.72
N LYS A 62 7.73 -6.55 -13.04
CA LYS A 62 6.94 -7.21 -14.09
C LYS A 62 5.46 -7.18 -13.67
N SER A 63 4.77 -6.06 -13.88
CA SER A 63 3.31 -6.05 -13.79
C SER A 63 2.80 -6.90 -14.93
N VAL A 64 2.33 -8.09 -14.58
CA VAL A 64 1.53 -8.96 -15.44
C VAL A 64 0.48 -8.09 -16.13
N TRP A 65 0.50 -8.07 -17.46
CA TRP A 65 -0.52 -7.42 -18.29
C TRP A 65 -1.88 -8.01 -17.92
N HIS A 66 -2.61 -7.32 -17.05
CA HIS A 66 -4.06 -7.48 -16.99
C HIS A 66 -4.65 -6.40 -17.88
N HIS A 67 -5.06 -6.82 -19.09
CA HIS A 67 -5.95 -6.07 -19.94
C HIS A 67 -7.24 -5.77 -19.16
N ILE A 68 -7.30 -4.59 -18.55
CA ILE A 68 -8.56 -4.00 -18.11
C ILE A 68 -9.27 -3.54 -19.38
N SER A 69 -9.93 -4.48 -20.05
CA SER A 69 -10.81 -4.20 -21.18
C SER A 69 -12.03 -3.46 -20.65
N SER A 70 -12.01 -2.13 -20.70
CA SER A 70 -13.22 -1.34 -20.47
C SER A 70 -14.16 -1.52 -21.67
N ARG A 71 -15.29 -2.20 -21.45
CA ARG A 71 -16.42 -2.31 -22.40
C ARG A 71 -17.08 -0.96 -22.74
N LEU A 72 -16.52 0.16 -22.30
CA LEU A 72 -17.01 1.51 -22.56
C LEU A 72 -16.37 2.18 -23.78
N ALA A 73 -15.29 1.62 -24.35
CA ALA A 73 -14.63 2.21 -25.53
C ALA A 73 -15.28 1.80 -26.87
N LYS A 74 -16.20 0.82 -26.88
CA LYS A 74 -16.88 0.38 -28.12
C LYS A 74 -18.05 1.27 -28.54
N SER A 75 -18.79 1.86 -27.59
CA SER A 75 -19.98 2.65 -27.93
C SER A 75 -19.68 4.04 -28.50
N PHE A 76 -18.46 4.57 -28.33
CA PHE A 76 -18.09 5.88 -28.88
C PHE A 76 -17.56 5.81 -30.33
N LEU A 77 -17.14 4.63 -30.79
CA LEU A 77 -16.66 4.42 -32.16
C LEU A 77 -17.77 3.95 -33.12
N GLU A 78 -18.85 3.34 -32.62
CA GLU A 78 -19.99 2.94 -33.48
C GLU A 78 -20.95 4.11 -33.81
N SER A 79 -20.91 5.23 -33.08
CA SER A 79 -21.73 6.41 -33.40
C SER A 79 -21.13 7.34 -34.47
N GLN A 80 -19.92 7.05 -34.95
CA GLN A 80 -19.25 7.83 -36.01
C GLN A 80 -19.24 7.11 -37.38
N VAL A 81 -19.92 5.97 -37.51
CA VAL A 81 -20.00 5.18 -38.77
C VAL A 81 -21.41 5.21 -39.40
N VAL A 82 -22.38 5.93 -38.81
CA VAL A 82 -23.76 6.06 -39.37
C VAL A 82 -24.04 7.47 -39.90
N ILE A 83 -23.03 8.14 -40.48
CA ILE A 83 -23.24 9.32 -41.33
C ILE A 83 -22.37 9.18 -42.58
N LEU A 84 -22.86 8.40 -43.55
CA LEU A 84 -22.65 8.57 -44.98
C LEU A 84 -23.96 8.20 -45.68
#